data_AF-A0A9P4Y3Y1-F1
#
_entry.id   AF-A0A9P4Y3Y1-F1
#
_cell.length_a   1.000
_cell.length_b   1.000
_cell.length_c   1.000
_cell.angle_alpha   90.00
_cell.angle_beta   90.00
_cell.angle_gamma   90.00
#
_symmetry.space_group_name_H-M   'P 1'
#
loop_
_entity.id
_entity.type
_entity.pdbx_description
1 polymer ?
#
loop_
_entity_poly.entity_id
_entity_poly.type
_entity_poly.pdbx_seq_one_letter_code
_entity_poly.pdbx_strand_id
1 'polypeptide(L)'
;MRGLLGLTALAATVLARTQVMVPLYVYPGNSTWTNPDWQAAVDAIQANPHLHFYVVINPNSGPLNTSDPTGYNGGYCNVQTDPNYIPHGCNRDWTTHLAAINKLHNAQTLGYVWTDYGARAAADVRADIAEWSKWETAPTWTAGETVNISIHGLWFDEVGAASSNYSTYADLLTYANATFEAAKADQDDQGGLYTVVLNVGTVSNATYEAQLFQMASAVVTKETCYTSNPAASGVTADCPEPYVPFDYTALTNGNGLPHDSAFLPQSVIIVHQFVGPPNATMASLKEQIDGVVDLGVHSTYFTSGSWHNTTISPATIGNVGKLMKQANSAGRTVAGGSGGSSWMPWVPWTWLQ
;
A
#
# COMPACT_ATOMS: atom_id res chain seq x y z
N MET A 1 -7.69 -16.14 56.56
CA MET A 1 -6.97 -16.84 55.48
C MET A 1 -7.89 -16.93 54.27
N ARG A 2 -7.39 -16.51 53.10
CA ARG A 2 -7.69 -16.96 51.72
C ARG A 2 -9.16 -16.94 51.25
N GLY A 3 -9.52 -16.33 50.12
CA GLY A 3 -8.70 -15.67 49.10
C GLY A 3 -9.56 -14.93 48.08
N LEU A 4 -9.00 -13.86 47.52
CA LEU A 4 -9.53 -13.25 46.30
C LEU A 4 -9.16 -14.15 45.12
N LEU A 5 -10.18 -14.64 44.41
CA LEU A 5 -10.04 -15.16 43.06
C LEU A 5 -9.69 -13.97 42.14
N GLY A 6 -8.42 -13.87 41.75
CA GLY A 6 -8.00 -12.98 40.69
C GLY A 6 -8.51 -13.52 39.36
N LEU A 7 -9.43 -12.79 38.72
CA LEU A 7 -9.71 -12.97 37.30
C LEU A 7 -8.51 -12.40 36.52
N THR A 8 -7.61 -13.28 36.07
CA THR A 8 -6.68 -12.94 35.00
C THR A 8 -7.46 -12.85 33.70
N ALA A 9 -7.77 -11.64 33.26
CA ALA A 9 -8.22 -11.39 31.90
C ALA A 9 -7.06 -11.67 30.94
N LEU A 10 -7.11 -12.78 30.22
CA LEU A 10 -6.29 -12.97 29.02
C LEU A 10 -6.85 -12.04 27.94
N ALA A 11 -6.20 -10.89 27.73
CA ALA A 11 -6.41 -10.11 26.52
C ALA A 11 -5.77 -10.87 25.36
N ALA A 12 -6.56 -11.57 24.55
CA ALA A 12 -6.12 -12.03 23.26
C ALA A 12 -5.97 -10.82 22.34
N THR A 13 -4.74 -10.42 22.04
CA THR A 13 -4.46 -9.43 20.99
C THR A 13 -4.81 -10.06 19.65
N VAL A 14 -5.95 -9.66 19.08
CA VAL A 14 -6.24 -9.93 17.67
C VAL A 14 -5.28 -9.06 16.88
N LEU A 15 -4.26 -9.68 16.25
CA LEU A 15 -3.42 -8.98 15.28
C LEU A 15 -4.33 -8.39 14.19
N ALA A 16 -4.15 -7.11 13.89
CA ALA A 16 -4.82 -6.48 12.75
C ALA A 16 -4.41 -7.22 11.47
N ARG A 17 -5.32 -7.31 10.51
CA ARG A 17 -5.03 -7.94 9.22
C ARG A 17 -4.02 -7.10 8.45
N THR A 18 -2.99 -7.73 7.90
CA THR A 18 -2.12 -7.08 6.92
C THR A 18 -2.88 -6.90 5.60
N GLN A 19 -2.89 -5.67 5.11
CA GLN A 19 -3.59 -5.25 3.88
C GLN A 19 -2.69 -5.33 2.65
N VAL A 20 -3.19 -4.97 1.47
CA VAL A 20 -2.43 -5.01 0.21
C VAL A 20 -2.07 -3.59 -0.22
N MET A 21 -0.78 -3.32 -0.45
CA MET A 21 -0.28 -2.02 -0.91
C MET A 21 0.26 -2.12 -2.33
N VAL A 22 -0.47 -1.67 -3.34
CA VAL A 22 -0.18 -1.91 -4.75
C VAL A 22 0.38 -0.64 -5.42
N PRO A 23 1.70 -0.54 -5.63
CA PRO A 23 2.27 0.34 -6.65
C PRO A 23 1.79 -0.06 -8.05
N LEU A 24 0.80 0.66 -8.61
CA LEU A 24 0.25 0.40 -9.94
C LEU A 24 0.77 1.46 -10.92
N TYR A 25 2.05 1.40 -11.27
CA TYR A 25 2.74 2.42 -12.07
C TYR A 25 2.62 2.13 -13.57
N VAL A 26 1.43 1.69 -13.98
CA VAL A 26 1.16 1.27 -15.35
C VAL A 26 0.10 2.18 -15.94
N TYR A 27 0.31 2.60 -17.18
CA TYR A 27 -0.71 3.33 -17.92
C TYR A 27 -1.98 2.46 -18.12
N PRO A 28 -3.19 2.99 -17.81
CA PRO A 28 -4.45 2.22 -17.75
C PRO A 28 -4.96 1.64 -19.07
N GLY A 29 -4.46 2.12 -20.20
CA GLY A 29 -5.00 1.77 -21.52
C GLY A 29 -5.79 2.92 -22.12
N ASN A 30 -6.76 2.65 -22.99
CA ASN A 30 -7.57 3.66 -23.65
C ASN A 30 -9.03 3.23 -23.82
N SER A 31 -9.83 4.01 -24.57
CA SER A 31 -11.25 3.74 -24.83
C SER A 31 -11.57 2.39 -25.48
N THR A 32 -10.60 1.76 -26.14
CA THR A 32 -10.78 0.50 -26.89
C THR A 32 -10.03 -0.68 -26.28
N TRP A 33 -9.16 -0.44 -25.31
CA TRP A 33 -8.32 -1.45 -24.68
C TRP A 33 -7.99 -1.07 -23.24
N THR A 34 -8.34 -1.94 -22.30
CA THR A 34 -7.87 -1.82 -20.91
C THR A 34 -6.56 -2.57 -20.75
N ASN A 35 -5.60 -1.94 -20.08
CA ASN A 35 -4.37 -2.60 -19.71
C ASN A 35 -4.66 -3.81 -18.79
N PRO A 36 -4.16 -5.03 -19.09
CA PRO A 36 -4.37 -6.21 -18.27
C PRO A 36 -4.01 -6.03 -16.80
N ASP A 37 -3.03 -5.20 -16.47
CA ASP A 37 -2.61 -4.95 -15.09
C ASP A 37 -3.70 -4.25 -14.27
N TRP A 38 -4.48 -3.36 -14.90
CA TRP A 38 -5.61 -2.66 -14.28
C TRP A 38 -6.81 -3.58 -14.10
N GLN A 39 -7.13 -4.38 -15.12
CA GLN A 39 -8.18 -5.38 -15.01
C GLN A 39 -7.84 -6.41 -13.91
N ALA A 40 -6.59 -6.88 -13.86
CA ALA A 40 -6.13 -7.80 -12.82
C ALA A 40 -6.22 -7.20 -11.41
N ALA A 41 -5.96 -5.90 -11.26
CA ALA A 41 -6.14 -5.21 -9.99
C ALA A 41 -7.63 -5.18 -9.57
N VAL A 42 -8.53 -4.77 -10.46
CA VAL A 42 -9.98 -4.78 -10.21
C VAL A 42 -10.46 -6.18 -9.83
N ASP A 43 -10.07 -7.20 -10.60
CA ASP A 43 -10.45 -8.60 -10.35
C ASP A 43 -9.93 -9.10 -8.99
N ALA A 44 -8.69 -8.76 -8.64
CA ALA A 44 -8.10 -9.15 -7.36
C ALA A 44 -8.79 -8.48 -6.17
N ILE A 45 -9.17 -7.20 -6.29
CA ILE A 45 -9.93 -6.47 -5.27
C ILE A 45 -11.30 -7.12 -5.07
N GLN A 46 -12.03 -7.38 -6.16
CA GLN A 46 -13.36 -8.01 -6.13
C GLN A 46 -13.32 -9.44 -5.55
N ALA A 47 -12.29 -10.22 -5.88
CA ALA A 47 -12.13 -11.58 -5.37
C ALA A 47 -11.79 -11.64 -3.87
N ASN A 48 -11.38 -10.52 -3.27
CA ASN A 48 -10.93 -10.42 -1.89
C ASN A 48 -11.63 -9.29 -1.11
N PRO A 49 -12.97 -9.32 -0.93
CA PRO A 49 -13.75 -8.25 -0.26
C PRO A 49 -13.45 -8.08 1.24
N HIS A 50 -12.50 -8.86 1.78
CA HIS A 50 -12.09 -8.90 3.18
C HIS A 50 -10.69 -8.33 3.41
N LEU A 51 -9.98 -8.02 2.33
CA LEU A 51 -8.74 -7.27 2.32
C LEU A 51 -9.07 -5.86 1.84
N HIS A 52 -8.36 -4.90 2.37
CA HIS A 52 -8.30 -3.54 1.87
C HIS A 52 -7.12 -3.40 0.92
N PHE A 53 -7.32 -2.75 -0.21
CA PHE A 53 -6.29 -2.50 -1.22
C PHE A 53 -5.99 -1.01 -1.30
N TYR A 54 -4.79 -0.63 -0.91
CA TYR A 54 -4.24 0.69 -1.18
C TYR A 54 -3.58 0.65 -2.56
N VAL A 55 -4.12 1.39 -3.52
CA VAL A 55 -3.62 1.40 -4.91
C VAL A 55 -2.94 2.73 -5.19
N VAL A 56 -1.63 2.71 -5.34
CA VAL A 56 -0.84 3.91 -5.64
C VAL A 56 -0.90 4.19 -7.13
N ILE A 57 -1.38 5.39 -7.47
CA ILE A 57 -1.55 5.87 -8.83
C ILE A 57 -0.46 6.88 -9.12
N ASN A 58 0.28 6.63 -10.22
CA ASN A 58 1.40 7.46 -10.63
C ASN A 58 1.34 7.74 -12.14
N PRO A 59 0.70 8.85 -12.56
CA PRO A 59 0.64 9.21 -13.97
C PRO A 59 2.00 9.59 -14.56
N ASN A 60 2.81 10.37 -13.84
CA ASN A 60 4.11 10.81 -14.32
C ASN A 60 5.01 11.37 -13.18
N SER A 61 5.35 10.52 -12.21
CA SER A 61 6.04 10.89 -10.96
C SER A 61 5.32 12.01 -10.18
N GLY A 62 3.98 11.97 -10.21
CA GLY A 62 3.10 12.99 -9.68
C GLY A 62 2.02 13.43 -10.67
N PRO A 63 1.12 14.33 -10.26
CA PRO A 63 0.00 14.80 -11.06
C PRO A 63 0.31 16.11 -11.80
N LEU A 64 1.26 16.96 -11.39
CA LEU A 64 1.41 18.28 -12.01
C LEU A 64 1.91 18.26 -13.44
N ASN A 65 2.82 17.35 -13.79
CA ASN A 65 3.22 17.21 -15.17
C ASN A 65 2.00 16.92 -16.05
N THR A 66 0.92 16.33 -15.50
CA THR A 66 -0.32 16.00 -16.22
C THR A 66 -1.24 17.18 -16.55
N SER A 67 -1.06 18.31 -15.85
CA SER A 67 -1.86 19.55 -16.02
C SER A 67 -1.02 20.71 -16.57
N ASP A 68 0.25 20.46 -16.93
CA ASP A 68 1.17 21.44 -17.51
C ASP A 68 0.86 21.68 -19.01
N PRO A 69 0.44 22.89 -19.41
CA PRO A 69 0.14 23.21 -20.80
C PRO A 69 1.40 23.31 -21.71
N THR A 70 2.63 23.22 -21.17
CA THR A 70 3.87 23.38 -21.94
C THR A 70 4.31 22.14 -22.74
N GLY A 71 3.64 21.00 -22.58
CA GLY A 71 3.77 19.88 -23.54
C GLY A 71 4.84 18.83 -23.26
N TYR A 72 5.54 18.86 -22.12
CA TYR A 72 6.47 17.79 -21.73
C TYR A 72 5.75 16.60 -21.05
N ASN A 73 4.62 16.18 -21.59
CA ASN A 73 4.03 14.86 -21.33
C ASN A 73 4.19 14.02 -22.58
N GLY A 74 5.04 13.00 -22.53
CA GLY A 74 5.19 12.02 -23.61
C GLY A 74 3.95 11.12 -23.78
N GLY A 75 2.78 11.71 -24.04
CA GLY A 75 1.55 11.00 -24.41
C GLY A 75 0.71 10.42 -23.26
N TYR A 76 1.11 10.58 -22.00
CA TYR A 76 0.39 9.96 -20.88
C TYR A 76 -0.78 10.78 -20.34
N CYS A 77 -0.78 12.10 -20.56
CA CYS A 77 -1.82 13.04 -20.11
C CYS A 77 -2.01 14.14 -21.15
N ASN A 78 -3.23 14.67 -21.25
CA ASN A 78 -3.58 15.64 -22.29
C ASN A 78 -3.20 17.05 -21.85
N VAL A 79 -2.66 17.86 -22.76
CA VAL A 79 -2.38 19.29 -22.50
C VAL A 79 -3.56 20.17 -22.90
N GLN A 80 -3.63 21.39 -22.37
CA GLN A 80 -4.78 22.31 -22.51
C GLN A 80 -5.22 22.60 -23.97
N THR A 81 -4.32 22.44 -24.95
CA THR A 81 -4.62 22.63 -26.37
C THR A 81 -5.32 21.43 -27.03
N ASP A 82 -5.40 20.29 -26.36
CA ASP A 82 -6.14 19.11 -26.82
C ASP A 82 -7.66 19.31 -26.63
N PRO A 83 -8.50 19.10 -27.67
CA PRO A 83 -9.96 19.15 -27.51
C PRO A 83 -10.54 18.14 -26.51
N ASN A 84 -9.76 17.13 -26.10
CA ASN A 84 -10.09 16.14 -25.08
C ASN A 84 -9.42 16.43 -23.73
N TYR A 85 -8.86 17.62 -23.54
CA TYR A 85 -8.29 18.05 -22.26
C TYR A 85 -9.32 17.92 -21.13
N ILE A 86 -8.86 17.40 -20.00
CA ILE A 86 -9.59 17.47 -18.73
C ILE A 86 -8.71 18.24 -17.74
N PRO A 87 -9.27 19.20 -16.97
CA PRO A 87 -8.46 20.01 -16.07
C PRO A 87 -7.72 19.23 -14.98
N HIS A 88 -8.37 18.17 -14.49
CA HIS A 88 -7.91 17.28 -13.43
C HIS A 88 -8.24 15.85 -13.84
N GLY A 89 -7.41 14.87 -13.42
CA GLY A 89 -7.59 13.47 -13.81
C GLY A 89 -6.65 12.98 -14.90
N CYS A 90 -5.65 13.78 -15.31
CA CYS A 90 -4.66 13.50 -16.36
C CYS A 90 -5.24 13.35 -17.78
N ASN A 91 -6.06 12.33 -18.06
CA ASN A 91 -6.82 12.20 -19.30
C ASN A 91 -8.01 11.23 -19.13
N ARG A 92 -8.83 11.06 -20.18
CA ARG A 92 -10.01 10.19 -20.14
C ARG A 92 -9.69 8.70 -19.94
N ASP A 93 -8.46 8.28 -20.22
CA ASP A 93 -8.03 6.90 -19.96
C ASP A 93 -7.91 6.65 -18.47
N TRP A 94 -7.21 7.54 -17.76
CA TRP A 94 -7.09 7.50 -16.31
C TRP A 94 -8.45 7.63 -15.63
N THR A 95 -9.30 8.58 -16.04
CA THR A 95 -10.61 8.74 -15.39
C THR A 95 -11.50 7.51 -15.55
N THR A 96 -11.51 6.89 -16.75
CA THR A 96 -12.31 5.70 -17.05
C THR A 96 -11.91 4.52 -16.16
N HIS A 97 -10.61 4.27 -16.00
CA HIS A 97 -10.11 3.10 -15.28
C HIS A 97 -10.00 3.33 -13.77
N LEU A 98 -9.65 4.54 -13.33
CA LEU A 98 -9.62 4.91 -11.91
C LEU A 98 -11.00 4.78 -11.27
N ALA A 99 -12.05 5.15 -11.99
CA ALA A 99 -13.42 4.98 -11.54
C ALA A 99 -13.81 3.52 -11.28
N ALA A 100 -13.21 2.57 -12.00
CA ALA A 100 -13.46 1.15 -11.75
C ALA A 100 -12.93 0.71 -10.37
N ILE A 101 -11.79 1.24 -9.95
CA ILE A 101 -11.21 1.00 -8.62
C ILE A 101 -12.00 1.76 -7.54
N ASN A 102 -12.28 3.05 -7.76
CA ASN A 102 -13.01 3.88 -6.79
C ASN A 102 -14.44 3.40 -6.51
N LYS A 103 -15.04 2.60 -7.40
CA LYS A 103 -16.35 1.94 -7.16
C LYS A 103 -16.27 0.77 -6.17
N LEU A 104 -15.07 0.28 -5.83
CA LEU A 104 -14.88 -0.88 -4.95
C LEU A 104 -14.66 -0.41 -3.51
N HIS A 105 -15.63 -0.71 -2.64
CA HIS A 105 -15.64 -0.31 -1.22
C HIS A 105 -14.43 -0.78 -0.39
N ASN A 106 -13.68 -1.77 -0.87
CA ASN A 106 -12.49 -2.31 -0.22
C ASN A 106 -11.19 -1.88 -0.91
N ALA A 107 -11.22 -0.80 -1.69
CA ALA A 107 -10.05 -0.19 -2.28
C ALA A 107 -9.97 1.31 -1.97
N GLN A 108 -8.74 1.82 -1.94
CA GLN A 108 -8.43 3.22 -1.71
C GLN A 108 -7.28 3.63 -2.63
N THR A 109 -7.48 4.67 -3.41
CA THR A 109 -6.46 5.20 -4.33
C THR A 109 -5.58 6.23 -3.64
N LEU A 110 -4.26 6.10 -3.80
CA LEU A 110 -3.25 7.00 -3.24
C LEU A 110 -2.51 7.72 -4.36
N GLY A 111 -2.45 9.04 -4.30
CA GLY A 111 -1.71 9.86 -5.26
C GLY A 111 -0.22 9.85 -4.97
N TYR A 112 0.60 9.47 -5.96
CA TYR A 112 2.05 9.50 -5.85
C TYR A 112 2.60 10.94 -5.77
N VAL A 113 3.58 11.18 -4.89
CA VAL A 113 4.26 12.47 -4.70
C VAL A 113 5.76 12.23 -4.59
N TRP A 114 6.52 12.63 -5.61
CA TRP A 114 7.99 12.54 -5.59
C TRP A 114 8.61 13.61 -4.69
N THR A 115 9.57 13.26 -3.83
CA THR A 115 10.22 14.24 -2.94
C THR A 115 11.74 14.38 -3.08
N ASP A 116 12.37 13.56 -3.93
CA ASP A 116 13.82 13.62 -4.21
C ASP A 116 14.66 13.63 -2.92
N TYR A 117 14.34 12.75 -1.97
CA TYR A 117 15.03 12.63 -0.68
C TYR A 117 15.01 13.92 0.16
N GLY A 118 13.99 14.75 -0.04
CA GLY A 118 13.80 16.05 0.61
C GLY A 118 14.43 17.22 -0.14
N ALA A 119 15.03 16.99 -1.32
CA ALA A 119 15.66 18.01 -2.14
C ALA A 119 14.68 18.70 -3.10
N ARG A 120 13.54 18.08 -3.44
CA ARG A 120 12.54 18.71 -4.31
C ARG A 120 11.97 19.95 -3.63
N ALA A 121 11.81 21.04 -4.39
CA ALA A 121 11.32 22.30 -3.85
C ALA A 121 9.93 22.10 -3.21
N ALA A 122 9.78 22.53 -1.96
CA ALA A 122 8.53 22.34 -1.21
C ALA A 122 7.31 22.97 -1.91
N ALA A 123 7.50 24.04 -2.68
CA ALA A 123 6.43 24.64 -3.49
C ALA A 123 5.89 23.68 -4.57
N ASP A 124 6.77 22.92 -5.23
CA ASP A 124 6.39 21.96 -6.27
C ASP A 124 5.70 20.74 -5.66
N VAL A 125 6.21 20.27 -4.51
CA VAL A 125 5.56 19.18 -3.76
C VAL A 125 4.17 19.59 -3.28
N ARG A 126 4.02 20.82 -2.78
CA ARG A 126 2.70 21.39 -2.39
C ARG A 126 1.77 21.51 -3.58
N ALA A 127 2.29 21.87 -4.75
CA ALA A 127 1.48 21.96 -5.95
C ALA A 127 0.99 20.57 -6.42
N ASP A 128 1.79 19.50 -6.27
CA ASP A 128 1.33 18.12 -6.52
C ASP A 128 0.20 17.72 -5.56
N ILE A 129 0.39 17.99 -4.26
CA ILE A 129 -0.61 17.74 -3.22
C ILE A 129 -1.93 18.46 -3.55
N ALA A 130 -1.83 19.73 -3.91
CA ALA A 130 -2.99 20.57 -4.27
C ALA A 130 -3.66 20.15 -5.58
N GLU A 131 -2.92 19.54 -6.50
CA GLU A 131 -3.50 18.99 -7.72
C GLU A 131 -4.27 17.71 -7.43
N TRP A 132 -3.69 16.78 -6.65
CA TRP A 132 -4.39 15.56 -6.26
C TRP A 132 -5.71 15.85 -5.52
N SER A 133 -5.74 16.88 -4.67
CA SER A 133 -6.96 17.24 -3.93
C SER A 133 -8.09 17.81 -4.80
N LYS A 134 -7.80 18.18 -6.06
CA LYS A 134 -8.80 18.68 -7.02
C LYS A 134 -9.39 17.58 -7.91
N TRP A 135 -8.84 16.37 -7.83
CA TRP A 135 -9.43 15.23 -8.51
C TRP A 135 -10.70 14.86 -7.74
N GLU A 136 -11.86 15.02 -8.36
CA GLU A 136 -13.16 14.74 -7.75
C GLU A 136 -14.03 13.98 -8.75
N THR A 137 -14.52 14.69 -9.77
CA THR A 137 -15.25 14.09 -10.87
C THR A 137 -14.71 14.55 -12.21
N ALA A 138 -14.69 13.65 -13.18
CA ALA A 138 -14.20 13.94 -14.52
C ALA A 138 -14.94 13.13 -15.59
N PRO A 139 -15.00 13.63 -16.83
CA PRO A 139 -15.63 12.91 -17.92
C PRO A 139 -14.82 11.66 -18.33
N THR A 140 -15.51 10.66 -18.85
CA THR A 140 -14.89 9.45 -19.43
C THR A 140 -14.95 9.49 -20.96
N TRP A 141 -14.54 8.40 -21.60
CA TRP A 141 -14.78 8.18 -23.03
C TRP A 141 -16.26 7.97 -23.38
N THR A 142 -17.11 7.61 -22.41
CA THR A 142 -18.55 7.49 -22.60
C THR A 142 -19.19 8.87 -22.64
N ALA A 143 -19.89 9.19 -23.73
CA ALA A 143 -20.53 10.49 -23.88
C ALA A 143 -21.57 10.76 -22.77
N GLY A 144 -21.41 11.88 -22.07
CA GLY A 144 -22.30 12.30 -20.98
C GLY A 144 -22.06 11.61 -19.64
N GLU A 145 -21.05 10.75 -19.54
CA GLU A 145 -20.67 10.12 -18.27
C GLU A 145 -19.60 10.95 -17.55
N THR A 146 -19.85 11.19 -16.25
CA THR A 146 -18.92 11.79 -15.30
C THR A 146 -18.77 10.83 -14.13
N VAL A 147 -17.53 10.55 -13.72
CA VAL A 147 -17.22 9.52 -12.72
C VAL A 147 -16.38 10.08 -11.59
N ASN A 148 -16.48 9.44 -10.42
CA ASN A 148 -15.62 9.72 -9.26
C ASN A 148 -14.18 9.28 -9.55
N ILE A 149 -13.27 10.25 -9.49
CA ILE A 149 -11.81 10.08 -9.61
C ILE A 149 -11.07 10.59 -8.38
N SER A 150 -11.78 10.84 -7.27
CA SER A 150 -11.19 11.29 -6.01
C SER A 150 -10.03 10.41 -5.59
N ILE A 151 -8.98 11.08 -5.13
CA ILE A 151 -7.84 10.47 -4.49
C ILE A 151 -8.09 10.49 -2.99
N HIS A 152 -7.83 9.36 -2.35
CA HIS A 152 -8.21 9.14 -0.95
C HIS A 152 -7.01 9.21 -0.01
N GLY A 153 -5.83 9.56 -0.53
CA GLY A 153 -4.61 9.60 0.25
C GLY A 153 -3.39 9.88 -0.62
N LEU A 154 -2.22 9.95 0.01
CA LEU A 154 -0.97 10.28 -0.66
C LEU A 154 0.11 9.25 -0.36
N TRP A 155 0.91 8.95 -1.37
CA TRP A 155 2.13 8.17 -1.28
C TRP A 155 3.31 9.11 -1.55
N PHE A 156 4.05 9.48 -0.50
CA PHE A 156 5.28 10.25 -0.66
C PHE A 156 6.41 9.29 -0.95
N ASP A 157 7.04 9.45 -2.11
CA ASP A 157 8.16 8.62 -2.54
C ASP A 157 9.51 9.32 -2.36
N GLU A 158 10.55 8.49 -2.28
CA GLU A 158 11.92 8.90 -2.01
C GLU A 158 11.99 9.83 -0.81
N VAL A 159 11.40 9.42 0.31
CA VAL A 159 11.43 10.21 1.55
C VAL A 159 12.86 10.21 2.09
N GLY A 160 13.38 11.39 2.45
CA GLY A 160 14.73 11.54 2.98
C GLY A 160 14.90 10.85 4.33
N ALA A 161 15.85 9.92 4.46
CA ALA A 161 16.06 9.13 5.68
C ALA A 161 16.84 9.85 6.80
N ALA A 162 17.32 11.08 6.56
CA ALA A 162 18.08 11.84 7.55
C ALA A 162 17.17 12.72 8.41
N SER A 163 17.42 12.79 9.72
CA SER A 163 16.62 13.55 10.68
C SER A 163 16.52 15.05 10.40
N SER A 164 17.45 15.61 9.61
CA SER A 164 17.38 16.99 9.11
C SER A 164 16.14 17.26 8.25
N ASN A 165 15.51 16.22 7.69
CA ASN A 165 14.31 16.35 6.86
C ASN A 165 13.02 16.46 7.67
N TYR A 166 13.07 16.28 9.00
CA TYR A 166 11.88 16.28 9.85
C TYR A 166 10.97 17.50 9.63
N SER A 167 11.54 18.71 9.69
CA SER A 167 10.75 19.94 9.53
C SER A 167 10.09 20.03 8.16
N THR A 168 10.77 19.60 7.10
CA THR A 168 10.25 19.59 5.74
C THR A 168 9.04 18.66 5.62
N TYR A 169 9.16 17.40 6.06
CA TYR A 169 8.06 16.45 5.96
C TYR A 169 6.90 16.79 6.91
N ALA A 170 7.17 17.25 8.13
CA ALA A 170 6.12 17.69 9.04
C ALA A 170 5.27 18.83 8.46
N ASP A 171 5.92 19.79 7.80
CA ASP A 171 5.28 20.92 7.13
C ASP A 171 4.47 20.49 5.90
N LEU A 172 5.04 19.62 5.05
CA LEU A 172 4.36 19.05 3.89
C LEU A 172 3.13 18.22 4.28
N LEU A 173 3.22 17.40 5.32
CA LEU A 173 2.12 16.56 5.79
C LEU A 173 1.03 17.38 6.48
N THR A 174 1.42 18.42 7.22
CA THR A 174 0.45 19.39 7.76
C THR A 174 -0.34 20.06 6.63
N TYR A 175 0.36 20.48 5.56
CA TYR A 175 -0.29 21.04 4.38
C TYR A 175 -1.20 20.03 3.69
N ALA A 176 -0.73 18.81 3.46
CA ALA A 176 -1.51 17.76 2.83
C ALA A 176 -2.81 17.46 3.59
N ASN A 177 -2.71 17.29 4.91
CA ASN A 177 -3.87 17.08 5.78
C ASN A 177 -4.87 18.24 5.66
N ALA A 178 -4.41 19.48 5.75
CA ALA A 178 -5.28 20.65 5.65
C ALA A 178 -5.94 20.79 4.26
N THR A 179 -5.18 20.52 3.19
CA THR A 179 -5.65 20.62 1.81
C THR A 179 -6.72 19.56 1.50
N PHE A 180 -6.52 18.31 1.92
CA PHE A 180 -7.50 17.25 1.71
C PHE A 180 -8.72 17.39 2.64
N GLU A 181 -8.55 17.88 3.87
CA GLU A 181 -9.68 18.18 4.75
C GLU A 181 -10.57 19.28 4.16
N ALA A 182 -9.97 20.34 3.60
CA ALA A 182 -10.71 21.39 2.92
C ALA A 182 -11.43 20.87 1.67
N ALA A 183 -10.78 20.03 0.85
CA ALA A 183 -11.40 19.45 -0.34
C ALA A 183 -12.58 18.51 0.01
N LYS A 184 -12.48 17.75 1.10
CA LYS A 184 -13.56 16.87 1.58
C LYS A 184 -14.80 17.62 2.05
N ALA A 185 -14.64 18.81 2.63
CA ALA A 185 -15.78 19.64 3.04
C ALA A 185 -16.69 20.02 1.86
N ASP A 186 -16.15 20.00 0.64
CA ASP A 186 -16.86 20.31 -0.60
C ASP A 186 -17.39 19.05 -1.33
N GLN A 187 -17.06 17.84 -0.87
CA GLN A 187 -17.45 16.56 -1.48
C GLN A 187 -18.51 15.83 -0.65
N ASP A 188 -19.51 15.22 -1.30
CA ASP A 188 -20.54 14.35 -0.66
C ASP A 188 -19.97 12.96 -0.28
N ASP A 189 -18.65 12.87 -0.06
CA ASP A 189 -17.95 11.62 0.22
C ASP A 189 -18.15 11.22 1.68
N GLN A 190 -18.80 10.07 1.88
CA GLN A 190 -19.10 9.50 3.18
C GLN A 190 -17.85 8.88 3.81
N GLY A 191 -16.95 9.73 4.32
CA GLY A 191 -16.05 9.34 5.41
C GLY A 191 -14.98 8.29 5.07
N GLY A 192 -14.49 8.24 3.82
CA GLY A 192 -13.30 7.47 3.49
C GLY A 192 -12.09 7.93 4.31
N LEU A 193 -11.36 6.97 4.90
CA LEU A 193 -10.12 7.24 5.64
C LEU A 193 -9.14 7.97 4.73
N TYR A 194 -8.63 9.15 5.13
CA TYR A 194 -7.50 9.77 4.44
C TYR A 194 -6.22 9.05 4.88
N THR A 195 -5.39 8.62 3.94
CA THR A 195 -4.17 7.86 4.24
C THR A 195 -2.94 8.55 3.69
N VAL A 196 -1.92 8.73 4.52
CA VAL A 196 -0.60 9.19 4.08
C VAL A 196 0.41 8.09 4.33
N VAL A 197 1.13 7.71 3.28
CA VAL A 197 2.21 6.72 3.33
C VAL A 197 3.53 7.41 2.99
N LEU A 198 4.55 7.16 3.80
CA LEU A 198 5.91 7.64 3.55
C LEU A 198 6.80 6.48 3.10
N ASN A 199 7.27 6.52 1.86
CA ASN A 199 8.26 5.57 1.36
C ASN A 199 9.69 6.10 1.59
N VAL A 200 10.24 5.79 2.76
CA VAL A 200 11.59 6.20 3.19
C VAL A 200 12.62 5.08 3.02
N GLY A 201 12.16 3.84 2.85
CA GLY A 201 13.01 2.66 2.92
C GLY A 201 13.58 2.47 4.33
N THR A 202 14.90 2.32 4.45
CA THR A 202 15.55 2.07 5.75
C THR A 202 16.03 3.36 6.41
N VAL A 203 15.62 3.59 7.66
CA VAL A 203 16.03 4.74 8.47
C VAL A 203 16.93 4.27 9.61
N SER A 204 18.16 4.76 9.71
CA SER A 204 19.10 4.33 10.75
C SER A 204 18.86 5.00 12.12
N ASN A 205 18.20 6.15 12.15
CA ASN A 205 17.93 6.90 13.36
C ASN A 205 16.53 6.55 13.90
N ALA A 206 16.48 5.74 14.96
CA ALA A 206 15.22 5.30 15.58
C ALA A 206 14.30 6.45 16.03
N THR A 207 14.86 7.56 16.52
CA THR A 207 14.05 8.73 16.92
C THR A 207 13.37 9.36 15.71
N TYR A 208 14.10 9.51 14.61
CA TYR A 208 13.54 10.07 13.39
C TYR A 208 12.53 9.11 12.75
N GLU A 209 12.82 7.81 12.73
CA GLU A 209 11.87 6.80 12.28
C GLU A 209 10.54 6.87 13.06
N ALA A 210 10.60 6.95 14.40
CA ALA A 210 9.41 7.11 15.23
C ALA A 210 8.64 8.40 14.91
N GLN A 211 9.34 9.50 14.57
CA GLN A 211 8.70 10.74 14.13
C GLN A 211 7.96 10.58 12.80
N LEU A 212 8.52 9.81 11.84
CA LEU A 212 7.85 9.51 10.57
C LEU A 212 6.55 8.74 10.79
N PHE A 213 6.58 7.72 11.66
CA PHE A 213 5.37 6.98 12.05
C PHE A 213 4.32 7.87 12.73
N GLN A 214 4.74 8.80 13.59
CA GLN A 214 3.80 9.68 14.29
C GLN A 214 3.08 10.68 13.38
N MET A 215 3.67 11.05 12.24
CA MET A 215 3.08 12.01 11.31
C MET A 215 2.29 11.37 10.16
N ALA A 216 2.49 10.08 9.89
CA ALA A 216 1.89 9.38 8.76
C ALA A 216 0.94 8.25 9.20
N SER A 217 0.12 7.76 8.28
CA SER A 217 -0.72 6.59 8.52
C SER A 217 0.10 5.29 8.48
N ALA A 218 1.10 5.25 7.59
CA ALA A 218 2.01 4.13 7.45
C ALA A 218 3.36 4.58 6.88
N VAL A 219 4.40 3.78 7.11
CA VAL A 219 5.77 4.04 6.62
C VAL A 219 6.32 2.77 5.98
N VAL A 220 6.89 2.88 4.78
CA VAL A 220 7.61 1.78 4.14
C VAL A 220 8.94 1.61 4.85
N THR A 221 9.10 0.49 5.54
CA THR A 221 10.34 0.12 6.25
C THR A 221 11.24 -0.75 5.40
N LYS A 222 10.69 -1.35 4.34
CA LYS A 222 11.43 -2.15 3.37
C LYS A 222 10.82 -2.04 1.97
N GLU A 223 11.63 -1.59 1.04
CA GLU A 223 11.45 -1.78 -0.40
C GLU A 223 12.70 -2.47 -0.92
N THR A 224 12.56 -3.64 -1.55
CA THR A 224 13.71 -4.34 -2.11
C THR A 224 13.32 -5.40 -3.13
N CYS A 225 14.31 -5.95 -3.82
CA CYS A 225 14.11 -7.07 -4.73
C CYS A 225 14.20 -8.42 -4.04
N TYR A 226 13.46 -9.41 -4.56
CA TYR A 226 13.62 -10.80 -4.11
C TYR A 226 14.81 -11.51 -4.75
N THR A 227 15.09 -11.23 -6.03
CA THR A 227 16.24 -11.84 -6.71
C THR A 227 17.55 -11.51 -5.99
N SER A 228 18.49 -12.46 -5.97
CA SER A 228 19.87 -12.29 -5.50
C SER A 228 20.87 -12.13 -6.62
N ASN A 229 20.41 -12.12 -7.87
CA ASN A 229 21.27 -11.88 -9.03
C ASN A 229 20.46 -11.14 -10.11
N PRO A 230 20.32 -9.81 -10.00
CA PRO A 230 19.62 -8.99 -10.97
C PRO A 230 20.11 -9.17 -12.40
N ALA A 231 21.43 -9.29 -12.58
CA ALA A 231 22.05 -9.43 -13.88
C ALA A 231 21.63 -10.75 -14.56
N ALA A 232 21.62 -11.85 -13.81
CA ALA A 232 21.15 -13.15 -14.33
C ALA A 232 19.66 -13.14 -14.67
N SER A 233 18.86 -12.32 -13.99
CA SER A 233 17.43 -12.18 -14.24
C SER A 233 17.07 -11.08 -15.23
N GLY A 234 18.05 -10.31 -15.73
CA GLY A 234 17.84 -9.23 -16.69
C GLY A 234 17.12 -8.00 -16.10
N VAL A 235 17.21 -7.80 -14.79
CA VAL A 235 16.45 -6.78 -14.02
C VAL A 235 17.36 -5.82 -13.24
N THR A 236 18.61 -5.64 -13.69
CA THR A 236 19.59 -4.76 -13.03
C THR A 236 19.11 -3.32 -12.86
N ALA A 237 18.31 -2.81 -13.80
CA ALA A 237 17.77 -1.45 -13.69
C ALA A 237 16.74 -1.32 -12.57
N ASP A 238 15.91 -2.34 -12.36
CA ASP A 238 14.93 -2.39 -11.28
C ASP A 238 15.58 -2.73 -9.93
N CYS A 239 16.70 -3.46 -9.92
CA CYS A 239 17.40 -3.89 -8.71
C CYS A 239 18.85 -3.40 -8.71
N PRO A 240 19.10 -2.08 -8.53
CA PRO A 240 20.44 -1.55 -8.51
C PRO A 240 21.20 -2.05 -7.28
N GLU A 241 22.36 -2.67 -7.50
CA GLU A 241 23.25 -3.13 -6.43
C GLU A 241 24.06 -1.95 -5.83
N PRO A 242 24.41 -2.00 -4.53
CA PRO A 242 24.19 -3.10 -3.59
C PRO A 242 22.80 -3.05 -2.92
N TYR A 243 22.16 -4.21 -2.80
CA TYR A 243 21.00 -4.40 -1.91
C TYR A 243 21.02 -5.80 -1.31
N VAL A 244 20.18 -6.04 -0.30
CA VAL A 244 20.00 -7.36 0.31
C VAL A 244 18.68 -7.94 -0.21
N PRO A 245 18.71 -9.10 -0.90
CA PRO A 245 17.52 -9.77 -1.38
C PRO A 245 16.50 -10.01 -0.27
N PHE A 246 15.22 -9.90 -0.60
CA PHE A 246 14.16 -10.06 0.37
C PHE A 246 14.12 -11.50 0.93
N ASP A 247 14.19 -11.60 2.25
CA ASP A 247 13.89 -12.80 3.01
C ASP A 247 13.24 -12.36 4.33
N TYR A 248 11.98 -12.74 4.54
CA TYR A 248 11.24 -12.34 5.74
C TYR A 248 11.94 -12.81 7.04
N THR A 249 12.69 -13.93 6.99
CA THR A 249 13.39 -14.48 8.16
C THR A 249 14.61 -13.67 8.57
N ALA A 250 15.12 -12.83 7.66
CA ALA A 250 16.27 -11.94 7.90
C ALA A 250 15.86 -10.56 8.44
N LEU A 251 14.55 -10.29 8.54
CA LEU A 251 14.05 -9.02 9.03
C LEU A 251 14.26 -8.90 10.54
N THR A 252 14.80 -7.77 10.97
CA THR A 252 15.01 -7.43 12.38
C THR A 252 14.66 -5.97 12.63
N ASN A 253 14.49 -5.57 13.90
CA ASN A 253 14.25 -4.17 14.24
C ASN A 253 15.36 -3.27 13.66
N GLY A 254 14.96 -2.21 12.96
CA GLY A 254 15.85 -1.30 12.24
C GLY A 254 16.40 -1.83 10.90
N ASN A 255 16.03 -3.05 10.51
CA ASN A 255 16.38 -3.66 9.23
C ASN A 255 15.15 -4.33 8.61
N GLY A 256 14.32 -3.51 7.99
CA GLY A 256 13.06 -3.89 7.38
C GLY A 256 11.87 -4.01 8.34
N LEU A 257 12.12 -4.16 9.65
CA LEU A 257 11.13 -3.88 10.71
C LEU A 257 11.45 -2.53 11.37
N PRO A 258 10.45 -1.85 11.96
CA PRO A 258 10.70 -0.64 12.73
C PRO A 258 11.61 -0.91 13.93
N HIS A 259 12.36 0.09 14.38
CA HIS A 259 13.18 -0.02 15.60
C HIS A 259 12.31 -0.34 16.83
N ASP A 260 11.16 0.34 16.94
CA ASP A 260 10.14 0.05 17.94
C ASP A 260 9.02 -0.80 17.32
N SER A 261 8.88 -2.03 17.83
CA SER A 261 7.86 -2.98 17.40
C SER A 261 6.43 -2.48 17.58
N ALA A 262 6.19 -1.45 18.40
CA ALA A 262 4.88 -0.81 18.50
C ALA A 262 4.39 -0.21 17.17
N PHE A 263 5.30 0.09 16.24
CA PHE A 263 4.99 0.60 14.91
C PHE A 263 4.79 -0.49 13.84
N LEU A 264 4.89 -1.78 14.19
CA LEU A 264 4.61 -2.87 13.23
C LEU A 264 3.25 -2.69 12.52
N PRO A 265 2.14 -2.37 13.21
CA PRO A 265 0.84 -2.16 12.55
C PRO A 265 0.75 -0.94 11.61
N GLN A 266 1.81 -0.12 11.54
CA GLN A 266 1.96 1.00 10.60
C GLN A 266 3.06 0.77 9.55
N SER A 267 3.76 -0.37 9.62
CA SER A 267 4.90 -0.65 8.75
C SER A 267 4.45 -1.26 7.43
N VAL A 268 5.07 -0.84 6.33
CA VAL A 268 4.81 -1.35 4.98
C VAL A 268 6.06 -2.04 4.44
N ILE A 269 5.88 -3.22 3.85
CA ILE A 269 6.93 -3.98 3.20
C ILE A 269 6.51 -4.23 1.76
N ILE A 270 7.27 -3.75 0.78
CA ILE A 270 7.01 -4.02 -0.63
C ILE A 270 8.21 -4.70 -1.28
N VAL A 271 7.93 -5.70 -2.11
CA VAL A 271 8.95 -6.55 -2.72
C VAL A 271 8.69 -6.67 -4.21
N HIS A 272 9.66 -6.30 -5.03
CA HIS A 272 9.58 -6.40 -6.48
C HIS A 272 10.59 -7.42 -7.01
N GLN A 273 10.51 -7.66 -8.32
CA GLN A 273 11.37 -8.64 -9.01
C GLN A 273 11.40 -9.97 -8.25
N PHE A 274 10.22 -10.49 -7.91
CA PHE A 274 10.02 -11.84 -7.38
C PHE A 274 10.30 -12.89 -8.46
N VAL A 275 11.57 -12.97 -8.84
CA VAL A 275 12.18 -13.79 -9.88
C VAL A 275 13.50 -14.37 -9.37
N GLY A 276 14.07 -15.37 -10.06
CA GLY A 276 15.25 -16.10 -9.58
C GLY A 276 16.54 -15.29 -9.51
N PRO A 277 17.68 -15.90 -9.11
CA PRO A 277 17.80 -16.87 -8.01
C PRO A 277 17.54 -16.20 -6.64
N PRO A 278 17.18 -16.95 -5.58
CA PRO A 278 16.70 -18.33 -5.65
C PRO A 278 15.43 -18.39 -6.51
N ASN A 279 15.22 -19.48 -7.26
CA ASN A 279 14.10 -19.58 -8.20
C ASN A 279 12.77 -19.23 -7.51
N ALA A 280 12.12 -18.16 -7.99
CA ALA A 280 10.82 -17.75 -7.50
C ALA A 280 9.76 -18.77 -7.92
N THR A 281 9.01 -19.28 -6.95
CA THR A 281 7.91 -20.23 -7.16
C THR A 281 6.69 -19.79 -6.40
N MET A 282 5.53 -20.42 -6.66
CA MET A 282 4.34 -20.22 -5.83
C MET A 282 4.58 -20.64 -4.37
N ALA A 283 5.44 -21.62 -4.12
CA ALA A 283 5.75 -22.08 -2.78
C ALA A 283 6.59 -21.04 -2.02
N SER A 284 7.64 -20.51 -2.65
CA SER A 284 8.45 -19.45 -2.03
C SER A 284 7.67 -18.16 -1.86
N LEU A 285 6.80 -17.79 -2.83
CA LEU A 285 5.91 -16.64 -2.67
C LEU A 285 4.98 -16.80 -1.47
N LYS A 286 4.39 -17.98 -1.30
CA LYS A 286 3.53 -18.28 -0.16
C LYS A 286 4.28 -18.17 1.16
N GLU A 287 5.46 -18.77 1.25
CA GLU A 287 6.31 -18.71 2.44
C GLU A 287 6.63 -17.27 2.85
N GLN A 288 7.05 -16.44 1.89
CA GLN A 288 7.39 -15.04 2.16
C GLN A 288 6.15 -14.22 2.56
N ILE A 289 5.00 -14.44 1.92
CA ILE A 289 3.74 -13.76 2.29
C ILE A 289 3.25 -14.19 3.68
N ASP A 290 3.23 -15.49 3.98
CA ASP A 290 2.83 -16.00 5.29
C ASP A 290 3.71 -15.36 6.39
N GLY A 291 5.02 -15.36 6.18
CA GLY A 291 5.99 -14.77 7.10
C GLY A 291 5.77 -13.28 7.35
N VAL A 292 5.54 -12.49 6.30
CA VAL A 292 5.25 -11.05 6.43
C VAL A 292 3.91 -10.79 7.14
N VAL A 293 2.88 -11.58 6.84
CA VAL A 293 1.58 -11.45 7.51
C VAL A 293 1.67 -11.82 8.99
N ASP A 294 2.44 -12.85 9.34
CA ASP A 294 2.66 -13.27 10.73
C ASP A 294 3.41 -12.20 11.56
N LEU A 295 4.20 -11.33 10.93
CA LEU A 295 4.83 -10.17 11.58
C LEU A 295 3.82 -9.07 11.97
N GLY A 296 2.59 -9.09 11.43
CA GLY A 296 1.54 -8.11 11.77
C GLY A 296 1.78 -6.72 11.22
N VAL A 297 2.43 -6.61 10.05
CA VAL A 297 2.66 -5.34 9.37
C VAL A 297 1.36 -4.72 8.85
N HIS A 298 1.33 -3.40 8.63
CA HIS A 298 0.16 -2.68 8.09
C HIS A 298 -0.30 -3.26 6.75
N SER A 299 0.63 -3.33 5.80
CA SER A 299 0.36 -3.78 4.44
C SER A 299 1.62 -4.28 3.75
N THR A 300 1.44 -5.16 2.78
CA THR A 300 2.53 -5.64 1.95
C THR A 300 2.10 -5.88 0.51
N TYR A 301 3.07 -5.98 -0.39
CA TYR A 301 2.85 -6.43 -1.74
C TYR A 301 4.11 -7.03 -2.34
N PHE A 302 3.90 -8.04 -3.18
CA PHE A 302 4.93 -8.75 -3.90
C PHE A 302 4.61 -8.67 -5.38
N THR A 303 5.60 -8.47 -6.24
CA THR A 303 5.40 -8.49 -7.69
C THR A 303 6.59 -9.13 -8.40
N SER A 304 6.32 -9.91 -9.43
CA SER A 304 7.36 -10.47 -10.29
C SER A 304 7.74 -9.53 -11.45
N GLY A 305 6.88 -8.57 -11.80
CA GLY A 305 7.01 -7.76 -13.02
C GLY A 305 7.36 -6.29 -12.78
N SER A 306 8.18 -5.99 -11.76
CA SER A 306 8.36 -4.61 -11.26
C SER A 306 7.04 -3.97 -10.79
N TRP A 307 7.04 -2.66 -10.60
CA TRP A 307 5.83 -1.84 -10.38
C TRP A 307 5.04 -1.59 -11.67
N HIS A 308 5.55 -2.08 -12.81
CA HIS A 308 5.03 -1.84 -14.15
C HIS A 308 4.32 -3.06 -14.78
N ASN A 309 4.19 -4.17 -14.04
CA ASN A 309 3.41 -5.32 -14.48
C ASN A 309 3.00 -6.17 -13.26
N THR A 310 1.69 -6.32 -13.07
CA THR A 310 1.08 -7.05 -11.96
C THR A 310 0.60 -8.45 -12.36
N THR A 311 0.86 -8.88 -13.60
CA THR A 311 0.36 -10.13 -14.19
C THR A 311 1.44 -11.19 -14.41
N ILE A 312 2.72 -10.89 -14.14
CA ILE A 312 3.81 -11.87 -14.21
C ILE A 312 3.81 -12.81 -13.01
N SER A 313 3.89 -14.12 -13.27
CA SER A 313 3.99 -15.16 -12.24
C SER A 313 5.41 -15.30 -11.67
N PRO A 314 5.56 -15.80 -10.44
CA PRO A 314 4.48 -16.27 -9.55
C PRO A 314 3.73 -15.16 -8.81
N ALA A 315 4.33 -13.98 -8.61
CA ALA A 315 3.74 -12.89 -7.84
C ALA A 315 2.87 -11.98 -8.71
N THR A 316 1.76 -12.53 -9.22
CA THR A 316 0.69 -11.74 -9.81
C THR A 316 -0.17 -11.12 -8.71
N ILE A 317 -0.83 -9.99 -8.96
CA ILE A 317 -1.74 -9.37 -7.99
C ILE A 317 -2.86 -10.31 -7.53
N GLY A 318 -3.36 -11.16 -8.44
CA GLY A 318 -4.35 -12.19 -8.11
C GLY A 318 -3.80 -13.27 -7.18
N ASN A 319 -2.59 -13.76 -7.45
CA ASN A 319 -1.91 -14.75 -6.59
C ASN A 319 -1.59 -14.16 -5.21
N VAL A 320 -1.09 -12.93 -5.17
CA VAL A 320 -0.78 -12.22 -3.93
C VAL A 320 -2.04 -11.99 -3.12
N GLY A 321 -3.12 -11.46 -3.71
CA GLY A 321 -4.40 -11.28 -3.01
C GLY A 321 -4.94 -12.58 -2.43
N LYS A 322 -4.87 -13.68 -3.18
CA LYS A 322 -5.26 -15.02 -2.71
C LYS A 322 -4.41 -15.50 -1.52
N LEU A 323 -3.08 -15.35 -1.59
CA LEU A 323 -2.17 -15.78 -0.53
C LEU A 323 -2.33 -14.91 0.72
N MET A 324 -2.45 -13.59 0.56
CA MET A 324 -2.74 -12.64 1.63
C MET A 324 -4.03 -12.98 2.39
N LYS A 325 -5.10 -13.34 1.66
CA LYS A 325 -6.36 -13.79 2.27
C LYS A 325 -6.17 -15.07 3.09
N GLN A 326 -5.38 -16.02 2.58
CA GLN A 326 -5.10 -17.29 3.25
C GLN A 326 -4.28 -17.08 4.53
N ALA A 327 -3.18 -16.35 4.43
CA ALA A 327 -2.29 -16.03 5.55
C ALA A 327 -3.05 -15.30 6.69
N ASN A 328 -3.79 -14.24 6.35
CA ASN A 328 -4.61 -13.49 7.32
C ASN A 328 -5.71 -14.33 8.00
N SER A 329 -6.11 -15.45 7.39
CA SER A 329 -7.10 -16.37 7.97
C SER A 329 -6.46 -17.42 8.86
N ALA A 330 -5.23 -17.85 8.55
CA ALA A 330 -4.49 -18.83 9.35
C ALA A 330 -4.14 -18.28 10.75
N GLY A 331 -3.65 -17.04 10.85
CA GLY A 331 -3.33 -16.41 12.13
C GLY A 331 -4.53 -16.31 13.11
N ARG A 332 -5.75 -16.22 12.58
CA ARG A 332 -6.98 -16.24 13.40
C ARG A 332 -7.28 -17.61 14.03
N THR A 333 -6.94 -18.69 13.35
CA THR A 333 -7.24 -20.06 13.84
C THR A 333 -6.32 -20.47 14.99
N VAL A 334 -5.08 -19.97 15.02
CA VAL A 334 -4.12 -20.24 16.11
C VAL A 334 -4.51 -19.50 17.39
N ALA A 335 -4.95 -18.24 17.29
CA ALA A 335 -5.39 -17.43 18.43
C ALA A 335 -6.71 -17.92 19.08
N GLY A 336 -7.55 -18.66 18.34
CA GLY A 336 -8.79 -19.26 18.85
C GLY A 336 -8.65 -20.68 19.43
N GLY A 337 -7.44 -21.26 19.40
CA GLY A 337 -7.16 -22.65 19.75
C GLY A 337 -6.66 -22.87 21.18
N SER A 338 -7.22 -22.22 22.20
CA SER A 338 -7.04 -22.70 23.58
C SER A 338 -8.00 -23.87 23.80
N GLY A 339 -7.52 -25.06 23.47
CA GLY A 339 -8.22 -26.32 23.66
C GLY A 339 -8.65 -26.52 25.12
N GLY A 340 -9.92 -26.24 25.40
CA GLY A 340 -10.59 -26.69 26.60
C GLY A 340 -10.71 -28.22 26.55
N SER A 341 -9.72 -28.92 27.09
CA SER A 341 -9.88 -30.32 27.48
C SER A 341 -11.02 -30.40 28.48
N SER A 342 -12.19 -30.88 28.05
CA SER A 342 -13.32 -31.14 28.92
C SER A 342 -12.99 -32.31 29.86
N TRP A 343 -12.38 -32.01 30.99
CA TRP A 343 -12.39 -32.90 32.15
C TRP A 343 -13.82 -32.92 32.69
N MET A 344 -14.55 -34.02 32.43
CA MET A 344 -15.77 -34.32 33.17
C MET A 344 -15.38 -34.74 34.59
N PRO A 345 -15.85 -34.04 35.65
CA PRO A 345 -15.72 -34.55 36.99
C PRO A 345 -16.74 -35.67 37.21
N TRP A 346 -16.24 -36.84 37.58
CA TRP A 346 -17.03 -37.94 38.13
C TRP A 346 -17.79 -37.47 39.38
N VAL A 347 -19.12 -37.60 39.35
CA VAL A 347 -19.99 -37.42 40.53
C VAL A 347 -20.25 -38.80 41.14
N PRO A 348 -19.88 -39.07 42.40
CA PRO A 348 -20.26 -40.31 43.04
C PRO A 348 -21.74 -40.24 43.46
N TRP A 349 -22.49 -41.26 43.05
CA TRP A 349 -23.88 -41.49 43.45
C TRP A 349 -23.94 -41.84 44.94
N THR A 350 -24.65 -41.04 45.74
CA THR A 350 -25.12 -41.44 47.06
C THR A 350 -26.47 -42.13 46.94
N TRP A 351 -26.55 -43.36 47.45
CA TRP A 351 -27.78 -44.13 47.56
C TRP A 351 -28.62 -43.65 48.76
N LEU A 352 -29.93 -43.54 48.52
CA LEU A 352 -30.96 -43.61 49.55
C LEU A 352 -30.93 -45.00 50.20
N GLN A 353 -30.70 -45.04 51.51
CA GLN A 353 -31.59 -45.66 52.51
C GLN A 353 -31.53 -44.83 53.79
#